data_AF-A0A4R6KU00-F1
#
_entry.id   AF-A0A4R6KU00-F1
#
_cell.length_a   1.000
_cell.length_b   1.000
_cell.length_c   1.000
_cell.angle_alpha   90.00
_cell.angle_beta   90.00
_cell.angle_gamma   90.00
#
_symmetry.space_group_name_H-M   'P 1'
#
loop_
_entity.id
_entity.type
_entity.pdbx_description
1 polymer ?
#
loop_
_entity_poly.entity_id
_entity_poly.type
_entity_poly.pdbx_seq_one_letter_code
_entity_poly.pdbx_strand_id
1 'polypeptide(L)'
;MATPSTPSPHSSPLSSKMSEAALLLSPNSILANALLRSIDLLRPRVLANRPARIEFVVGTQINGAPHLGTNLVQTSAFLLAKLARREFSIDTTVRFGALDNAPYDVVLDPETHTAYQQTYFHALGKDKISELIDTYYRAFFDSVSEATDTAYAVETYSDQQATPAFRAEFLRSLERLDEIRWWLAPSHGTVHVRIPCPQCGWAQKRADRTKLARLDEDGAIFTAVCFDHGAYDAHVDPEDDQPYLDLATLYRNLVKERAGGRGDSVLQVMMKGGDWAFGCQLVDGALGALGTPARQMPIRVFTPQVLAPTGAKLSKSLLREHGRGVLPADVEPWMLDTTAWPGTVDNYVDALVWLVSQLLTDPKHFFRSFTVKELGRLMTARPTEPLIRAHEMGIYKRYFDLIAAGRKTTEIRVNDSSRKNIKPGSLIRFRCQGDEVLTRVTRVARYTDFDAMFASESVAAVNPLATREEQLANIRQIYPPEREALGVVAIGIELVKP
;
A
#
# COMPACT_ATOMS: atom_id res chain seq x y z
N MET A 1 12.73 -50.89 -56.68
CA MET A 1 13.06 -49.80 -57.62
C MET A 1 11.75 -49.18 -58.07
N ALA A 2 11.39 -48.04 -57.51
CA ALA A 2 10.27 -47.21 -57.98
C ALA A 2 10.56 -45.76 -57.55
N THR A 3 10.44 -44.88 -58.52
CA THR A 3 10.69 -43.43 -58.53
C THR A 3 9.84 -42.64 -57.53
N PRO A 4 10.29 -41.47 -57.04
CA PRO A 4 9.48 -40.60 -56.19
C PRO A 4 8.54 -39.74 -57.03
N SER A 5 7.26 -39.73 -56.68
CA SER A 5 6.25 -38.78 -57.14
C SER A 5 6.24 -37.54 -56.26
N THR A 6 6.25 -36.37 -56.89
CA THR A 6 6.04 -35.05 -56.28
C THR A 6 4.57 -34.87 -55.85
N PRO A 7 4.28 -34.27 -54.68
CA PRO A 7 2.97 -33.70 -54.38
C PRO A 7 2.90 -32.19 -54.66
N SER A 8 1.74 -31.80 -55.15
CA SER A 8 1.27 -30.46 -55.57
C SER A 8 1.10 -29.46 -54.40
N PRO A 9 1.16 -28.12 -54.63
CA PRO A 9 1.12 -27.11 -53.58
C PRO A 9 -0.31 -26.61 -53.34
N HIS A 10 -0.91 -27.05 -52.22
CA HIS A 10 -2.01 -26.32 -51.59
C HIS A 10 -1.81 -26.30 -50.08
N SER A 11 -1.14 -25.26 -49.60
CA SER A 11 -1.31 -24.79 -48.23
C SER A 11 -1.46 -23.27 -48.28
N SER A 12 -2.63 -22.79 -47.86
CA SER A 12 -2.86 -21.37 -47.59
C SER A 12 -1.93 -20.92 -46.46
N PRO A 13 -1.41 -19.69 -46.50
CA PRO A 13 -0.58 -19.16 -45.43
C PRO A 13 -1.48 -18.92 -44.22
N LEU A 14 -1.40 -19.82 -43.24
CA LEU A 14 -1.72 -19.48 -41.87
C LEU A 14 -0.81 -18.29 -41.51
N SER A 15 -1.44 -17.12 -41.48
CA SER A 15 -0.95 -15.89 -40.89
C SER A 15 -0.20 -16.23 -39.60
N SER A 16 1.12 -16.23 -39.70
CA SER A 16 1.99 -16.17 -38.55
C SER A 16 1.75 -14.80 -37.91
N LYS A 17 0.82 -14.75 -36.96
CA LYS A 17 0.89 -13.77 -35.88
C LYS A 17 2.30 -13.94 -35.32
N MET A 18 3.17 -12.99 -35.63
CA MET A 18 4.43 -12.82 -34.94
C MET A 18 4.10 -12.92 -33.45
N SER A 19 4.66 -13.92 -32.77
CA SER A 19 4.55 -14.02 -31.32
C SER A 19 5.06 -12.71 -30.76
N GLU A 20 4.21 -11.95 -30.06
CA GLU A 20 4.69 -10.88 -29.19
C GLU A 20 5.79 -11.49 -28.33
N ALA A 21 7.03 -11.04 -28.52
CA ALA A 21 8.11 -11.42 -27.62
C ALA A 21 7.65 -11.06 -26.21
N ALA A 22 7.67 -12.03 -25.29
CA ALA A 22 7.17 -11.82 -23.93
C ALA A 22 7.83 -10.57 -23.34
N LEU A 23 7.01 -9.54 -23.07
CA LEU A 23 7.46 -8.23 -22.57
C LEU A 23 8.37 -8.37 -21.35
N LEU A 24 8.11 -9.39 -20.53
CA LEU A 24 8.85 -9.76 -19.34
C LEU A 24 9.46 -11.16 -19.50
N LEU A 25 10.79 -11.25 -19.43
CA LEU A 25 11.52 -12.51 -19.26
C LEU A 25 11.84 -12.68 -17.79
N SER A 26 11.39 -13.77 -17.16
CA SER A 26 11.60 -13.99 -15.72
C SER A 26 12.17 -15.36 -15.39
N PRO A 27 13.07 -15.42 -14.40
CA PRO A 27 13.60 -16.68 -13.91
C PRO A 27 12.50 -17.47 -13.18
N ASN A 28 12.71 -18.78 -13.03
CA ASN A 28 11.90 -19.55 -12.08
C ASN A 28 12.20 -19.07 -10.65
N SER A 29 11.16 -18.96 -9.83
CA SER A 29 11.27 -18.68 -8.40
C SER A 29 10.52 -19.75 -7.61
N ILE A 30 10.90 -19.95 -6.35
CA ILE A 30 10.23 -20.91 -5.45
C ILE A 30 8.73 -20.57 -5.36
N LEU A 31 8.41 -19.29 -5.19
CA LEU A 31 7.03 -18.81 -5.11
C LEU A 31 6.24 -19.03 -6.40
N ALA A 32 6.88 -18.95 -7.56
CA ALA A 32 6.19 -19.16 -8.83
C ALA A 32 5.68 -20.58 -9.05
N ASN A 33 6.24 -21.57 -8.35
CA ASN A 33 5.72 -22.94 -8.39
C ASN A 33 4.62 -23.17 -7.34
N ALA A 34 4.49 -22.28 -6.36
CA ALA A 34 3.52 -22.38 -5.27
C ALA A 34 2.30 -21.45 -5.45
N LEU A 35 2.41 -20.41 -6.27
CA LEU A 35 1.39 -19.39 -6.48
C LEU A 35 0.92 -19.37 -7.93
N LEU A 36 -0.40 -19.34 -8.13
CA LEU A 36 -0.98 -19.06 -9.44
C LEU A 36 -1.04 -17.55 -9.69
N ARG A 37 -1.30 -16.76 -8.65
CA ARG A 37 -1.31 -15.28 -8.67
C ARG A 37 -0.56 -14.75 -7.46
N SER A 38 0.09 -13.59 -7.61
CA SER A 38 0.87 -12.97 -6.52
C SER A 38 0.05 -12.74 -5.24
N ILE A 39 -1.26 -12.50 -5.38
CA ILE A 39 -2.17 -12.27 -4.26
C ILE A 39 -2.49 -13.54 -3.44
N ASP A 40 -2.26 -14.73 -4.00
CA ASP A 40 -2.54 -16.00 -3.33
C ASP A 40 -1.65 -16.20 -2.08
N LEU A 41 -0.55 -15.45 -1.98
CA LEU A 41 0.31 -15.40 -0.79
C LEU A 41 -0.47 -15.06 0.49
N LEU A 42 -1.56 -14.28 0.38
CA LEU A 42 -2.38 -13.89 1.53
C LEU A 42 -3.37 -14.99 1.97
N ARG A 43 -3.66 -15.96 1.10
CA ARG A 43 -4.75 -16.95 1.29
C ARG A 43 -4.66 -17.71 2.62
N PRO A 44 -3.50 -18.23 3.07
CA PRO A 44 -3.43 -18.94 4.35
C PRO A 44 -3.90 -18.08 5.53
N ARG A 45 -3.54 -16.79 5.53
CA ARG A 45 -3.90 -15.85 6.61
C ARG A 45 -5.34 -15.41 6.52
N VAL A 46 -5.85 -15.17 5.31
CA VAL A 46 -7.26 -14.84 5.10
C VAL A 46 -8.17 -15.99 5.58
N LEU A 47 -7.84 -17.25 5.25
CA LEU A 47 -8.63 -18.40 5.66
C LEU A 47 -8.57 -18.67 7.17
N ALA A 48 -7.39 -18.49 7.78
CA ALA A 48 -7.20 -18.70 9.20
C ALA A 48 -7.88 -17.62 10.07
N ASN A 49 -7.74 -16.35 9.70
CA ASN A 49 -8.22 -15.23 10.50
C ASN A 49 -9.64 -14.79 10.15
N ARG A 50 -10.14 -15.09 8.95
CA ARG A 50 -11.46 -14.64 8.43
C ARG A 50 -11.72 -13.15 8.70
N PRO A 51 -10.80 -12.26 8.31
CA PRO A 51 -10.88 -10.85 8.69
C PRO A 51 -12.09 -10.18 8.03
N ALA A 52 -12.70 -9.23 8.73
CA ALA A 52 -13.75 -8.37 8.18
C ALA A 52 -13.19 -7.36 7.15
N ARG A 53 -11.90 -7.00 7.29
CA ARG A 53 -11.19 -6.06 6.42
C ARG A 53 -9.71 -6.43 6.28
N ILE A 54 -9.10 -6.13 5.13
CA ILE A 54 -7.65 -6.21 4.92
C ILE A 54 -7.08 -4.81 4.75
N GLU A 55 -6.06 -4.46 5.52
CA GLU A 55 -5.38 -3.16 5.44
C GLU A 55 -3.94 -3.35 4.96
N PHE A 56 -3.59 -2.74 3.84
CA PHE A 56 -2.24 -2.77 3.29
C PHE A 56 -1.44 -1.58 3.83
N VAL A 57 -0.46 -1.85 4.69
CA VAL A 57 0.28 -0.83 5.43
C VAL A 57 1.63 -0.57 4.74
N VAL A 58 1.86 0.65 4.28
CA VAL A 58 3.11 1.08 3.65
C VAL A 58 3.72 2.24 4.43
N GLY A 59 5.00 2.16 4.80
CA GLY A 59 5.69 3.20 5.55
C GLY A 59 6.84 3.82 4.77
N THR A 60 7.02 5.14 4.84
CA THR A 60 8.11 5.85 4.14
C THR A 60 8.64 7.00 5.00
N GLN A 61 9.96 7.19 5.00
CA GLN A 61 10.58 8.40 5.56
C GLN A 61 10.29 9.59 4.66
N ILE A 62 9.72 10.66 5.22
CA ILE A 62 9.30 11.85 4.47
C ILE A 62 10.44 12.87 4.30
N ASN A 63 11.66 12.38 4.02
CA ASN A 63 12.86 13.20 3.91
C ASN A 63 13.08 13.83 2.52
N GLY A 64 11.97 14.19 1.86
CA GLY A 64 11.92 14.75 0.51
C GLY A 64 11.09 13.90 -0.46
N ALA A 65 11.19 14.23 -1.75
CA ALA A 65 10.45 13.55 -2.81
C ALA A 65 10.73 12.04 -2.86
N PRO A 66 9.75 11.18 -3.15
CA PRO A 66 10.01 9.76 -3.29
C PRO A 66 10.86 9.46 -4.53
N HIS A 67 11.59 8.34 -4.49
CA HIS A 67 12.24 7.75 -5.67
C HIS A 67 11.34 6.66 -6.27
N LEU A 68 11.62 6.19 -7.48
CA LEU A 68 10.83 5.17 -8.20
C LEU A 68 10.55 3.93 -7.34
N GLY A 69 11.56 3.40 -6.64
CA GLY A 69 11.38 2.26 -5.74
C GLY A 69 10.35 2.47 -4.62
N THR A 70 10.19 3.70 -4.10
CA THR A 70 9.19 4.03 -3.07
C THR A 70 7.79 3.99 -3.68
N ASN A 71 7.60 4.66 -4.82
CA ASN A 71 6.30 4.68 -5.50
C ASN A 71 5.93 3.29 -6.06
N LEU A 72 6.90 2.45 -6.41
CA LEU A 72 6.66 1.05 -6.77
C LEU A 72 6.03 0.27 -5.61
N VAL A 73 6.55 0.42 -4.38
CA VAL A 73 5.98 -0.21 -3.18
C VAL A 73 4.56 0.29 -2.93
N GLN A 74 4.37 1.61 -3.01
CA GLN A 74 3.09 2.26 -2.78
C GLN A 74 2.05 1.81 -3.82
N THR A 75 2.34 1.90 -5.11
CA THR A 75 1.44 1.42 -6.18
C THR A 75 1.14 -0.07 -6.07
N SER A 76 2.12 -0.88 -5.67
CA SER A 76 1.90 -2.31 -5.40
C SER A 76 0.90 -2.55 -4.27
N ALA A 77 0.90 -1.71 -3.22
CA ALA A 77 -0.06 -1.79 -2.13
C ALA A 77 -1.50 -1.58 -2.64
N PHE A 78 -1.73 -0.55 -3.46
CA PHE A 78 -3.05 -0.26 -4.04
C PHE A 78 -3.52 -1.36 -5.00
N LEU A 79 -2.64 -1.86 -5.87
CA LEU A 79 -3.01 -2.93 -6.81
C LEU A 79 -3.25 -4.26 -6.11
N LEU A 80 -2.44 -4.62 -5.11
CA LEU A 80 -2.69 -5.82 -4.31
C LEU A 80 -3.96 -5.68 -3.47
N ALA A 81 -4.28 -4.50 -2.96
CA ALA A 81 -5.55 -4.23 -2.29
C ALA A 81 -6.75 -4.39 -3.23
N LYS A 82 -6.66 -3.89 -4.47
CA LYS A 82 -7.67 -4.13 -5.52
C LYS A 82 -7.82 -5.63 -5.82
N LEU A 83 -6.70 -6.35 -5.98
CA LEU A 83 -6.71 -7.80 -6.23
C LEU A 83 -7.27 -8.59 -5.06
N ALA A 84 -6.89 -8.28 -3.82
CA ALA A 84 -7.42 -8.94 -2.62
C ALA A 84 -8.92 -8.72 -2.47
N ARG A 85 -9.42 -7.51 -2.74
CA ARG A 85 -10.86 -7.22 -2.68
C ARG A 85 -11.66 -8.11 -3.63
N ARG A 86 -11.16 -8.26 -4.86
CA ARG A 86 -11.78 -9.13 -5.86
C ARG A 86 -11.66 -10.61 -5.49
N GLU A 87 -10.48 -11.03 -5.05
CA GLU A 87 -10.18 -12.45 -4.84
C GLU A 87 -10.84 -13.02 -3.59
N PHE A 88 -10.82 -12.26 -2.48
CA PHE A 88 -11.32 -12.72 -1.20
C PHE A 88 -12.71 -12.18 -0.86
N SER A 89 -13.24 -11.25 -1.66
CA SER A 89 -14.53 -10.58 -1.38
C SER A 89 -14.58 -9.89 -0.01
N ILE A 90 -13.42 -9.37 0.45
CA ILE A 90 -13.22 -8.66 1.72
C ILE A 90 -12.88 -7.20 1.43
N ASP A 91 -13.37 -6.27 2.24
CA ASP A 91 -13.04 -4.85 2.08
C ASP A 91 -11.53 -4.60 2.24
N THR A 92 -10.99 -3.71 1.43
CA THR A 92 -9.56 -3.39 1.44
C THR A 92 -9.30 -1.89 1.50
N THR A 93 -8.23 -1.52 2.19
CA THR A 93 -7.74 -0.13 2.25
C THR A 93 -6.22 -0.11 2.30
N VAL A 94 -5.61 1.03 1.94
CA VAL A 94 -4.18 1.27 2.09
C VAL A 94 -3.95 2.26 3.24
N ARG A 95 -3.05 1.94 4.17
CA ARG A 95 -2.60 2.87 5.21
C ARG A 95 -1.18 3.32 4.92
N PHE A 96 -0.99 4.60 4.70
CA PHE A 96 0.32 5.22 4.52
C PHE A 96 0.84 5.79 5.83
N GLY A 97 1.96 5.24 6.31
CA GLY A 97 2.71 5.72 7.47
C GLY A 97 3.82 6.68 7.07
N ALA A 98 3.60 7.99 7.29
CA ALA A 98 4.60 9.03 7.11
C ALA A 98 5.56 9.06 8.30
N LEU A 99 6.79 8.58 8.10
CA LEU A 99 7.79 8.45 9.18
C LEU A 99 8.52 9.78 9.39
N ASP A 100 7.89 10.67 10.16
CA ASP A 100 8.42 11.97 10.61
C ASP A 100 9.43 11.86 11.77
N ASN A 101 9.69 10.64 12.28
CA ASN A 101 10.87 10.33 13.10
C ASN A 101 12.15 10.13 12.27
N ALA A 102 12.12 10.39 10.96
CA ALA A 102 13.34 10.44 10.17
C ALA A 102 14.31 11.49 10.76
N PRO A 103 15.63 11.22 10.77
CA PRO A 103 16.62 12.24 11.17
C PRO A 103 16.58 13.43 10.22
N TYR A 104 16.51 14.64 10.78
CA TYR A 104 16.57 15.91 10.05
C TYR A 104 17.98 16.49 10.17
N ASP A 105 18.32 17.03 11.36
CA ASP A 105 19.66 17.52 11.67
C ASP A 105 20.43 16.52 12.53
N VAL A 106 21.75 16.46 12.30
CA VAL A 106 22.67 15.65 13.10
C VAL A 106 23.89 16.51 13.43
N VAL A 107 24.16 16.70 14.72
CA VAL A 107 25.32 17.42 15.22
C VAL A 107 26.23 16.48 16.00
N LEU A 108 27.54 16.77 15.99
CA LEU A 108 28.50 16.12 16.85
C LEU A 108 28.86 17.08 17.97
N ASP A 109 28.75 16.59 19.20
CA ASP A 109 29.29 17.29 20.36
C ASP A 109 30.81 17.49 20.17
N PRO A 110 31.32 18.73 20.25
CA PRO A 110 32.72 19.03 19.97
C PRO A 110 33.68 18.40 20.99
N GLU A 111 33.23 18.12 22.21
CA GLU A 111 34.07 17.55 23.27
C GLU A 111 34.00 16.03 23.28
N THR A 112 32.79 15.47 23.22
CA THR A 112 32.59 14.02 23.37
C THR A 112 32.52 13.28 22.03
N HIS A 113 32.45 14.00 20.90
CA HIS A 113 32.13 13.46 19.57
C HIS A 113 30.82 12.66 19.52
N THR A 114 29.96 12.80 20.52
CA THR A 114 28.67 12.15 20.56
C THR A 114 27.75 12.75 19.50
N ALA A 115 27.13 11.89 18.68
CA ALA A 115 26.14 12.33 17.73
C ALA A 115 24.77 12.56 18.38
N TYR A 116 24.19 13.73 18.14
CA TYR A 116 22.81 14.08 18.49
C TYR A 116 22.00 14.31 17.22
N GLN A 117 20.71 14.03 17.28
CA GLN A 117 19.79 14.24 16.16
C GLN A 117 18.50 14.93 16.60
N GLN A 118 17.94 15.73 15.68
CA GLN A 118 16.54 16.12 15.69
C GLN A 118 15.79 15.32 14.63
N THR A 119 14.52 15.01 14.90
CA THR A 119 13.64 14.41 13.89
C THR A 119 12.97 15.48 13.04
N TYR A 120 12.43 15.09 11.88
CA TYR A 120 11.60 15.97 11.05
C TYR A 120 10.44 16.58 11.85
N PHE A 121 9.79 15.80 12.72
CA PHE A 121 8.75 16.29 13.62
C PHE A 121 9.23 17.46 14.50
N HIS A 122 10.36 17.32 15.18
CA HIS A 122 10.88 18.37 16.07
C HIS A 122 11.43 19.59 15.31
N ALA A 123 12.06 19.36 14.15
CA ALA A 123 12.66 20.44 13.37
C ALA A 123 11.62 21.29 12.62
N LEU A 124 10.53 20.68 12.16
CA LEU A 124 9.56 21.34 11.28
C LEU A 124 8.20 21.59 11.94
N GLY A 125 7.80 20.79 12.92
CA GLY A 125 6.46 20.83 13.51
C GLY A 125 5.37 20.20 12.62
N LYS A 126 4.20 19.95 13.19
CA LYS A 126 3.09 19.22 12.53
C LYS A 126 2.63 19.88 11.22
N ASP A 127 2.52 21.19 11.17
CA ASP A 127 1.98 21.92 10.01
C ASP A 127 2.85 21.74 8.78
N LYS A 128 4.17 21.96 8.91
CA LYS A 128 5.13 21.75 7.81
C LYS A 128 5.25 20.29 7.41
N ILE A 129 5.04 19.35 8.33
CA ILE A 129 4.98 17.92 8.00
C ILE A 129 3.74 17.62 7.13
N SER A 130 2.59 18.23 7.45
CA SER A 130 1.40 18.15 6.59
C SER A 130 1.68 18.74 5.20
N GLU A 131 2.32 19.91 5.12
CA GLU A 131 2.70 20.52 3.84
C GLU A 131 3.62 19.63 3.00
N LEU A 132 4.60 18.95 3.63
CA LEU A 132 5.48 18.00 2.95
C LEU A 132 4.71 16.79 2.40
N ILE A 133 3.76 16.25 3.19
CA ILE A 133 2.90 15.14 2.75
C ILE A 133 2.04 15.58 1.57
N ASP A 134 1.45 16.77 1.65
CA ASP A 134 0.58 17.31 0.60
C ASP A 134 1.36 17.56 -0.69
N THR A 135 2.57 18.11 -0.57
CA THR A 135 3.46 18.42 -1.70
C THR A 135 3.90 17.16 -2.45
N TYR A 136 4.34 16.12 -1.73
CA TYR A 136 5.02 14.99 -2.36
C TYR A 136 4.15 13.74 -2.53
N TYR A 137 3.06 13.60 -1.78
CA TYR A 137 2.33 12.33 -1.70
C TYR A 137 0.85 12.44 -2.01
N ARG A 138 0.16 13.54 -1.65
CA ARG A 138 -1.31 13.59 -1.74
C ARG A 138 -1.83 13.46 -3.17
N ALA A 139 -1.33 14.26 -4.11
CA ALA A 139 -1.74 14.16 -5.52
C ALA A 139 -1.45 12.78 -6.13
N PHE A 140 -0.32 12.17 -5.76
CA PHE A 140 0.02 10.81 -6.18
C PHE A 140 -0.95 9.77 -5.61
N PHE A 141 -1.25 9.85 -4.31
CA PHE A 141 -2.17 8.91 -3.66
C PHE A 141 -3.62 9.06 -4.12
N ASP A 142 -4.09 10.29 -4.34
CA ASP A 142 -5.42 10.54 -4.90
C ASP A 142 -5.55 9.92 -6.29
N SER A 143 -4.54 10.12 -7.14
CA SER A 143 -4.53 9.59 -8.50
C SER A 143 -4.44 8.05 -8.54
N VAL A 144 -3.61 7.41 -7.71
CA VAL A 144 -3.56 5.93 -7.65
C VAL A 144 -4.79 5.33 -6.97
N SER A 145 -5.37 6.01 -5.99
CA SER A 145 -6.64 5.64 -5.35
C SER A 145 -7.76 5.61 -6.38
N GLU A 146 -7.86 6.63 -7.23
CA GLU A 146 -8.81 6.68 -8.34
C GLU A 146 -8.55 5.55 -9.35
N ALA A 147 -7.30 5.39 -9.80
CA ALA A 147 -6.94 4.38 -10.80
C ALA A 147 -7.20 2.93 -10.34
N THR A 148 -7.18 2.69 -9.03
CA THR A 148 -7.34 1.35 -8.43
C THR A 148 -8.66 1.16 -7.69
N ASP A 149 -9.50 2.20 -7.61
CA ASP A 149 -10.72 2.23 -6.80
C ASP A 149 -10.46 1.72 -5.37
N THR A 150 -9.41 2.22 -4.73
CA THR A 150 -8.96 1.74 -3.41
C THR A 150 -8.69 2.91 -2.49
N ALA A 151 -9.48 3.01 -1.42
CA ALA A 151 -9.35 4.07 -0.43
C ALA A 151 -8.05 3.96 0.37
N TYR A 152 -7.52 5.12 0.77
CA TYR A 152 -6.33 5.20 1.60
C TYR A 152 -6.51 6.13 2.80
N ALA A 153 -5.67 5.95 3.81
CA ALA A 153 -5.51 6.83 4.96
C ALA A 153 -4.04 7.19 5.14
N VAL A 154 -3.77 8.39 5.64
CA VAL A 154 -2.43 8.87 5.98
C VAL A 154 -2.34 9.02 7.50
N GLU A 155 -1.22 8.58 8.05
CA GLU A 155 -0.94 8.66 9.47
C GLU A 155 0.57 8.94 9.66
N THR A 156 0.93 9.88 10.53
CA THR A 156 2.35 10.12 10.83
C THR A 156 2.88 9.11 11.85
N TYR A 157 4.20 9.01 12.01
CA TYR A 157 4.76 8.23 13.11
C TYR A 157 4.44 8.91 14.46
N SER A 158 4.42 10.25 14.51
CA SER A 158 3.97 11.00 15.68
C SER A 158 2.55 10.63 16.11
N ASP A 159 1.62 10.46 15.16
CA ASP A 159 0.26 10.01 15.47
C ASP A 159 0.25 8.57 15.98
N GLN A 160 0.99 7.67 15.33
CA GLN A 160 1.07 6.25 15.73
C GLN A 160 1.60 6.09 17.16
N GLN A 161 2.72 6.75 17.46
CA GLN A 161 3.41 6.60 18.74
C GLN A 161 2.64 7.27 19.90
N ALA A 162 1.76 8.22 19.60
CA ALA A 162 0.84 8.83 20.56
C ALA A 162 -0.33 7.90 20.95
N THR A 163 -0.60 6.82 20.21
CA THR A 163 -1.74 5.94 20.53
C THR A 163 -1.49 5.10 21.78
N PRO A 164 -2.52 4.88 22.65
CA PRO A 164 -2.36 4.01 23.82
C PRO A 164 -1.94 2.58 23.47
N ALA A 165 -2.41 2.07 22.32
CA ALA A 165 -2.03 0.75 21.85
C ALA A 165 -0.52 0.64 21.57
N PHE A 166 0.08 1.67 20.96
CA PHE A 166 1.52 1.72 20.71
C PHE A 166 2.31 1.88 22.00
N ARG A 167 1.90 2.81 22.87
CA ARG A 167 2.53 3.08 24.18
C ARG A 167 2.54 1.84 25.06
N ALA A 168 1.40 1.19 25.19
CA ALA A 168 1.28 -0.02 25.98
C ALA A 168 2.07 -1.20 25.38
N GLU A 169 2.17 -1.34 24.04
CA GLU A 169 3.06 -2.35 23.44
C GLU A 169 4.54 -2.05 23.67
N PHE A 170 4.94 -0.78 23.60
CA PHE A 170 6.30 -0.37 23.91
C PHE A 170 6.65 -0.72 25.37
N LEU A 171 5.82 -0.34 26.33
CA LEU A 171 6.05 -0.64 27.75
C LEU A 171 6.13 -2.15 28.02
N ARG A 172 5.19 -2.95 27.48
CA ARG A 172 5.25 -4.41 27.59
C ARG A 172 6.51 -5.01 26.99
N SER A 173 7.05 -4.41 25.93
CA SER A 173 8.29 -4.90 25.33
C SER A 173 9.53 -4.60 26.18
N LEU A 174 9.48 -3.59 27.07
CA LEU A 174 10.54 -3.31 28.03
C LEU A 174 10.64 -4.38 29.12
N GLU A 175 9.50 -4.94 29.58
CA GLU A 175 9.47 -6.03 30.56
C GLU A 175 10.27 -7.26 30.10
N ARG A 176 10.39 -7.44 28.79
CA ARG A 176 11.07 -8.57 28.14
C ARG A 176 12.24 -8.11 27.27
N LEU A 177 12.82 -6.95 27.58
CA LEU A 177 13.87 -6.34 26.76
C LEU A 177 15.06 -7.28 26.56
N ASP A 178 15.45 -8.01 27.60
CA ASP A 178 16.57 -8.96 27.54
C ASP A 178 16.37 -10.09 26.54
N GLU A 179 15.12 -10.49 26.29
CA GLU A 179 14.77 -11.54 25.33
C GLU A 179 14.79 -11.03 23.88
N ILE A 180 14.53 -9.74 23.68
CA ILE A 180 14.42 -9.12 22.35
C ILE A 180 15.67 -8.34 21.92
N ARG A 181 16.55 -7.96 22.85
CA ARG A 181 17.62 -6.98 22.57
C ARG A 181 18.60 -7.43 21.49
N TRP A 182 18.91 -8.72 21.42
CA TRP A 182 19.82 -9.27 20.40
C TRP A 182 19.17 -9.41 19.03
N TRP A 183 17.85 -9.48 18.98
CA TRP A 183 17.12 -9.38 17.72
C TRP A 183 17.10 -7.93 17.22
N LEU A 184 16.89 -6.97 18.13
CA LEU A 184 16.77 -5.56 17.78
C LEU A 184 18.10 -4.83 17.56
N ALA A 185 19.17 -5.32 18.19
CA ALA A 185 20.52 -4.77 18.13
C ALA A 185 21.58 -5.90 18.11
N PRO A 186 21.66 -6.71 17.04
CA PRO A 186 22.44 -7.95 17.03
C PRO A 186 23.94 -7.78 17.24
N SER A 187 24.50 -6.60 16.95
CA SER A 187 25.94 -6.37 17.08
C SER A 187 26.39 -6.08 18.52
N HIS A 188 25.51 -5.58 19.38
CA HIS A 188 25.92 -5.06 20.70
C HIS A 188 24.88 -5.25 21.81
N GLY A 189 23.64 -5.64 21.49
CA GLY A 189 22.58 -5.84 22.48
C GLY A 189 22.00 -4.54 23.07
N THR A 190 22.56 -3.38 22.76
CA THR A 190 22.00 -2.08 23.17
C THR A 190 20.87 -1.66 22.24
N VAL A 191 19.63 -1.74 22.72
CA VAL A 191 18.46 -1.27 21.95
C VAL A 191 18.34 0.24 22.09
N HIS A 192 18.37 0.96 20.97
CA HIS A 192 18.27 2.41 21.01
C HIS A 192 16.81 2.87 21.17
N VAL A 193 16.50 3.40 22.35
CA VAL A 193 15.29 4.18 22.64
C VAL A 193 15.72 5.63 22.77
N ARG A 194 15.26 6.49 21.86
CA ARG A 194 15.50 7.93 21.96
C ARG A 194 14.24 8.58 22.51
N ILE A 195 14.42 9.35 23.58
CA ILE A 195 13.42 10.28 24.07
C ILE A 195 13.99 11.65 23.76
N PRO A 196 13.41 12.41 22.83
CA PRO A 196 13.86 13.77 22.53
C PRO A 196 13.64 14.71 23.71
N CYS A 197 14.56 15.66 23.88
CA CYS A 197 14.46 16.68 24.92
C CYS A 197 13.15 17.47 24.75
N PRO A 198 12.31 17.64 25.81
CA PRO A 198 11.04 18.36 25.69
C PRO A 198 11.21 19.85 25.35
N GLN A 199 12.41 20.42 25.53
CA GLN A 199 12.68 21.84 25.26
C GLN A 199 13.15 22.12 23.83
N CYS A 200 14.00 21.25 23.25
CA CYS A 200 14.57 21.48 21.91
C CYS A 200 14.51 20.28 20.96
N GLY A 201 14.02 19.12 21.39
CA GLY A 201 13.89 17.94 20.54
C GLY A 201 15.21 17.24 20.17
N TRP A 202 16.35 17.63 20.73
CA TRP A 202 17.60 16.89 20.56
C TRP A 202 17.56 15.57 21.33
N ALA A 203 17.99 14.50 20.68
CA ALA A 203 18.22 13.19 21.30
C ALA A 203 19.57 12.62 20.87
N GLN A 204 20.24 11.87 21.74
CA GLN A 204 21.46 11.16 21.38
C GLN A 204 21.16 10.12 20.30
N LYS A 205 21.83 10.19 19.15
CA LYS A 205 21.53 9.36 17.97
C LYS A 205 21.61 7.85 18.24
N ARG A 206 22.60 7.45 19.04
CA ARG A 206 22.81 6.05 19.46
C ARG A 206 22.20 5.71 20.82
N ALA A 207 21.61 6.69 21.52
CA ALA A 207 20.97 6.48 22.82
C ALA A 207 21.83 5.79 23.89
N ASP A 208 23.16 5.82 23.79
CA ASP A 208 24.09 5.16 24.73
C ASP A 208 23.93 5.65 26.18
N ARG A 209 23.45 6.89 26.37
CA ARG A 209 23.21 7.56 27.65
C ARG A 209 21.72 7.70 27.97
N THR A 210 20.84 7.07 27.19
CA THR A 210 19.42 6.93 27.56
C THR A 210 19.24 5.62 28.32
N LYS A 211 18.81 5.69 29.58
CA LYS A 211 18.71 4.53 30.47
C LYS A 211 17.31 4.40 31.03
N LEU A 212 16.80 3.17 31.01
CA LEU A 212 15.59 2.82 31.75
C LEU A 212 15.94 2.79 33.25
N ALA A 213 15.41 3.76 34.01
CA ALA A 213 15.68 3.90 35.44
C ALA A 213 14.68 3.11 36.29
N ARG A 214 13.41 3.08 35.87
CA ARG A 214 12.31 2.39 36.56
C ARG A 214 11.27 1.93 35.55
N LEU A 215 10.68 0.77 35.78
CA LEU A 215 9.55 0.21 35.04
C LEU A 215 8.57 -0.41 36.04
N ASP A 216 7.32 0.00 35.99
CA ASP A 216 6.24 -0.52 36.84
C ASP A 216 4.87 -0.38 36.14
N GLU A 217 3.79 -0.54 36.91
CA GLU A 217 2.41 -0.48 36.43
C GLU A 217 2.02 0.91 35.87
N ASP A 218 2.65 1.99 36.35
CA ASP A 218 2.43 3.37 35.89
C ASP A 218 3.29 3.73 34.66
N GLY A 219 4.12 2.79 34.18
CA GLY A 219 4.94 2.95 32.99
C GLY A 219 6.44 2.96 33.25
N ALA A 220 7.18 3.74 32.45
CA ALA A 220 8.65 3.69 32.41
C ALA A 220 9.29 5.07 32.62
N ILE A 221 10.21 5.18 33.57
CA ILE A 221 11.04 6.37 33.76
C ILE A 221 12.38 6.14 33.09
N PHE A 222 12.74 7.06 32.20
CA PHE A 222 14.03 7.09 31.53
C PHE A 222 14.84 8.29 31.98
N THR A 223 16.15 8.12 32.11
CA THR A 223 17.10 9.22 32.17
C THR A 223 17.77 9.39 30.81
N ALA A 224 17.91 10.62 30.34
CA ALA A 224 18.49 10.95 29.05
C ALA A 224 19.37 12.20 29.15
N VAL A 225 20.15 12.47 28.09
CA VAL A 225 21.03 13.65 28.01
C VAL A 225 20.73 14.40 26.73
N CYS A 226 20.43 15.69 26.87
CA CYS A 226 20.25 16.64 25.79
C CYS A 226 21.59 17.26 25.42
N PHE A 227 21.75 17.60 24.14
CA PHE A 227 22.91 18.35 23.66
C PHE A 227 23.04 19.72 24.36
N ASP A 228 21.97 20.52 24.37
CA ASP A 228 21.98 21.87 24.95
C ASP A 228 21.62 21.93 26.45
N HIS A 229 20.68 21.09 26.89
CA HIS A 229 20.05 21.23 28.22
C HIS A 229 20.56 20.24 29.27
N GLY A 230 21.55 19.40 28.95
CA GLY A 230 22.11 18.43 29.89
C GLY A 230 21.15 17.28 30.23
N ALA A 231 21.31 16.69 31.41
CA ALA A 231 20.55 15.51 31.83
C ALA A 231 19.08 15.86 32.18
N TYR A 232 18.16 14.96 31.83
CA TYR A 232 16.74 15.08 32.18
C TYR A 232 16.10 13.70 32.32
N ASP A 233 15.00 13.67 33.08
CA ASP A 233 14.17 12.49 33.25
C ASP A 233 12.90 12.62 32.41
N ALA A 234 12.38 11.49 31.94
CA ALA A 234 11.18 11.43 31.14
C ALA A 234 10.36 10.21 31.51
N HIS A 235 9.09 10.40 31.81
CA HIS A 235 8.15 9.34 32.17
C HIS A 235 7.27 9.02 30.99
N VAL A 236 7.26 7.75 30.56
CA VAL A 236 6.45 7.23 29.47
C VAL A 236 5.32 6.42 30.07
N ASP A 237 4.09 6.87 29.83
CA ASP A 237 2.85 6.28 30.33
C ASP A 237 2.05 5.65 29.17
N PRO A 238 1.20 4.63 29.43
CA PRO A 238 0.38 4.00 28.39
C PRO A 238 -0.73 4.88 27.81
N GLU A 239 -1.23 5.88 28.54
CA GLU A 239 -2.34 6.75 28.16
C GLU A 239 -1.87 8.18 27.80
N ASP A 240 -0.65 8.57 28.16
CA ASP A 240 -0.04 9.86 27.77
C ASP A 240 0.58 9.82 26.35
N ASP A 241 0.33 10.89 25.59
CA ASP A 241 0.94 11.11 24.27
C ASP A 241 2.35 11.74 24.35
N GLN A 242 2.78 12.14 25.55
CA GLN A 242 4.12 12.61 25.87
C GLN A 242 4.89 11.65 26.80
N PRO A 243 6.23 11.73 26.82
CA PRO A 243 7.11 12.42 25.87
C PRO A 243 7.09 11.73 24.50
N TYR A 244 7.64 12.37 23.47
CA TYR A 244 7.84 11.71 22.17
C TYR A 244 8.75 10.48 22.28
N LEU A 245 8.34 9.35 21.71
CA LEU A 245 9.15 8.14 21.61
C LEU A 245 9.75 8.01 20.21
N ASP A 246 11.07 8.12 20.09
CA ASP A 246 11.80 7.83 18.85
C ASP A 246 12.50 6.46 18.93
N LEU A 247 11.83 5.43 18.43
CA LEU A 247 12.37 4.08 18.40
C LEU A 247 13.26 3.87 17.17
N ALA A 248 14.37 3.13 17.34
CA ALA A 248 15.17 2.67 16.21
C ALA A 248 14.37 1.79 15.24
N THR A 249 14.83 1.73 13.99
CA THR A 249 14.14 1.13 12.86
C THR A 249 13.54 -0.26 13.12
N LEU A 250 14.30 -1.21 13.68
CA LEU A 250 13.80 -2.56 13.97
C LEU A 250 12.81 -2.56 15.14
N TYR A 251 13.11 -1.81 16.21
CA TYR A 251 12.26 -1.76 17.40
C TYR A 251 10.91 -1.12 17.10
N ARG A 252 10.91 -0.03 16.33
CA ARG A 252 9.68 0.59 15.82
C ARG A 252 8.81 -0.41 15.05
N ASN A 253 9.41 -1.23 14.19
CA ASN A 253 8.65 -2.22 13.43
C ASN A 253 8.07 -3.30 14.36
N LEU A 254 8.83 -3.77 15.35
CA LEU A 254 8.31 -4.71 16.36
C LEU A 254 7.08 -4.16 17.08
N VAL A 255 7.19 -2.97 17.68
CA VAL A 255 6.11 -2.35 18.45
C VAL A 255 4.90 -2.09 17.57
N LYS A 256 5.10 -1.46 16.40
CA LYS A 256 4.03 -1.15 15.46
C LYS A 256 3.30 -2.40 14.97
N GLU A 257 4.04 -3.44 14.56
CA GLU A 257 3.45 -4.65 14.00
C GLU A 257 2.70 -5.48 15.07
N ARG A 258 3.09 -5.39 16.36
CA ARG A 258 2.31 -5.98 17.46
C ARG A 258 1.11 -5.13 17.85
N ALA A 259 1.24 -3.81 17.89
CA ALA A 259 0.16 -2.91 18.25
C ALA A 259 -1.02 -3.04 17.26
N GLY A 260 -0.72 -3.11 15.96
CA GLY A 260 -1.73 -3.32 14.92
C GLY A 260 -2.30 -4.75 14.86
N GLY A 261 -1.58 -5.75 15.37
CA GLY A 261 -1.96 -7.17 15.30
C GLY A 261 -2.92 -7.67 16.40
N ARG A 262 -3.34 -6.81 17.33
CA ARG A 262 -4.23 -7.20 18.45
C ARG A 262 -5.71 -7.27 18.08
N GLY A 263 -6.14 -6.64 17.00
CA GLY A 263 -7.53 -6.69 16.53
C GLY A 263 -7.79 -7.94 15.69
N ASP A 264 -8.73 -8.78 16.12
CA ASP A 264 -9.10 -10.01 15.38
C ASP A 264 -9.91 -9.72 14.08
N SER A 265 -10.37 -8.48 13.87
CA SER A 265 -11.25 -8.12 12.74
C SER A 265 -10.51 -7.58 11.49
N VAL A 266 -9.27 -7.11 11.63
CA VAL A 266 -8.51 -6.49 10.54
C VAL A 266 -7.21 -7.26 10.31
N LEU A 267 -7.03 -7.78 9.09
CA LEU A 267 -5.75 -8.36 8.67
C LEU A 267 -4.86 -7.25 8.10
N GLN A 268 -3.83 -6.86 8.84
CA GLN A 268 -2.81 -5.95 8.33
C GLN A 268 -1.77 -6.70 7.48
N VAL A 269 -1.50 -6.17 6.29
CA VAL A 269 -0.49 -6.66 5.35
C VAL A 269 0.59 -5.61 5.20
N MET A 270 1.78 -5.89 5.71
CA MET A 270 2.90 -4.94 5.67
C MET A 270 3.57 -4.97 4.30
N MET A 271 3.49 -3.85 3.58
CA MET A 271 4.13 -3.64 2.29
C MET A 271 5.54 -3.09 2.50
N LYS A 272 6.55 -3.81 2.01
CA LYS A 272 7.96 -3.40 2.16
C LYS A 272 8.74 -3.63 0.87
N GLY A 273 9.79 -2.84 0.66
CA GLY A 273 10.76 -3.10 -0.41
C GLY A 273 11.54 -4.40 -0.16
N GLY A 274 12.03 -5.04 -1.22
CA GLY A 274 12.74 -6.33 -1.13
C GLY A 274 13.93 -6.37 -0.16
N ASP A 275 14.60 -5.23 0.10
CA ASP A 275 15.70 -5.14 1.06
C ASP A 275 15.29 -5.44 2.51
N TRP A 276 14.01 -5.22 2.84
CA TRP A 276 13.50 -5.48 4.18
C TRP A 276 13.36 -6.96 4.51
N ALA A 277 13.46 -7.88 3.54
CA ALA A 277 13.35 -9.31 3.78
C ALA A 277 14.33 -9.77 4.87
N PHE A 278 15.58 -9.31 4.79
CA PHE A 278 16.63 -9.65 5.76
C PHE A 278 16.37 -9.01 7.13
N GLY A 279 15.95 -7.74 7.17
CA GLY A 279 15.62 -7.06 8.42
C GLY A 279 14.41 -7.66 9.14
N CYS A 280 13.43 -8.18 8.38
CA CYS A 280 12.24 -8.80 8.96
C CYS A 280 12.53 -10.14 9.64
N GLN A 281 13.61 -10.85 9.27
CA GLN A 281 14.04 -12.05 10.00
C GLN A 281 14.34 -11.74 11.47
N LEU A 282 14.97 -10.59 11.73
CA LEU A 282 15.24 -10.12 13.09
C LEU A 282 13.96 -9.69 13.81
N VAL A 283 13.07 -8.98 13.12
CA VAL A 283 11.76 -8.59 13.70
C VAL A 283 10.94 -9.83 14.05
N ASP A 284 10.95 -10.87 13.21
CA ASP A 284 10.24 -12.14 13.49
C ASP A 284 10.83 -12.90 14.66
N GLY A 285 12.16 -12.91 14.81
CA GLY A 285 12.80 -13.45 16.01
C GLY A 285 12.38 -12.71 17.28
N ALA A 286 12.32 -11.37 17.24
CA ALA A 286 11.83 -10.57 18.36
C ALA A 286 10.35 -10.81 18.66
N LEU A 287 9.50 -10.92 17.62
CA LEU A 287 8.09 -11.27 17.76
C LEU A 287 7.92 -12.65 18.40
N GLY A 288 8.69 -13.64 17.98
CA GLY A 288 8.70 -14.98 18.56
C GLY A 288 9.16 -14.98 20.01
N ALA A 289 10.23 -14.24 20.32
CA ALA A 289 10.70 -14.05 21.69
C ALA A 289 9.63 -13.44 22.59
N LEU A 290 8.86 -12.45 22.10
CA LEU A 290 7.70 -11.89 22.82
C LEU A 290 6.46 -12.79 22.85
N GLY A 291 6.55 -14.06 22.42
CA GLY A 291 5.44 -15.00 22.43
C GLY A 291 4.27 -14.57 21.55
N THR A 292 4.52 -13.87 20.43
CA THR A 292 3.47 -13.44 19.50
C THR A 292 2.71 -14.67 19.00
N PRO A 293 1.38 -14.77 19.22
CA PRO A 293 0.59 -15.89 18.74
C PRO A 293 0.70 -16.04 17.23
N ALA A 294 0.73 -17.29 16.73
CA ALA A 294 0.87 -17.55 15.30
C ALA A 294 -0.14 -16.76 14.46
N ARG A 295 -1.40 -16.63 14.91
CA ARG A 295 -2.47 -15.87 14.23
C ARG A 295 -2.22 -14.36 14.12
N GLN A 296 -1.45 -13.79 15.05
CA GLN A 296 -1.10 -12.37 15.15
C GLN A 296 0.26 -12.05 14.51
N MET A 297 1.03 -13.07 14.10
CA MET A 297 2.26 -12.82 13.34
C MET A 297 1.94 -12.05 12.06
N PRO A 298 2.65 -10.94 11.79
CA PRO A 298 2.35 -10.06 10.67
C PRO A 298 2.60 -10.79 9.36
N ILE A 299 1.71 -10.57 8.38
CA ILE A 299 1.98 -10.95 7.00
C ILE A 299 2.63 -9.78 6.28
N ARG A 300 3.68 -10.07 5.52
CA ARG A 300 4.44 -9.06 4.78
C ARG A 300 4.53 -9.44 3.31
N VAL A 301 4.43 -8.45 2.44
CA VAL A 301 4.69 -8.60 1.01
C VAL A 301 5.91 -7.76 0.67
N PHE A 302 6.95 -8.43 0.17
CA PHE A 302 8.16 -7.79 -0.31
C PHE A 302 8.04 -7.52 -1.81
N THR A 303 8.04 -6.25 -2.18
CA THR A 303 7.91 -5.81 -3.58
C THR A 303 9.24 -5.90 -4.31
N PRO A 304 9.24 -5.89 -5.65
CA PRO A 304 10.48 -5.89 -6.42
C PRO A 304 11.50 -4.85 -5.94
N GLN A 305 12.75 -5.25 -5.79
CA GLN A 305 13.84 -4.34 -5.48
C GLN A 305 14.33 -3.66 -6.76
N VAL A 306 14.49 -2.34 -6.73
CA VAL A 306 15.04 -1.57 -7.84
C VAL A 306 16.55 -1.44 -7.68
N LEU A 307 17.29 -1.86 -8.70
CA LEU A 307 18.75 -1.93 -8.71
C LEU A 307 19.37 -0.90 -9.67
N ALA A 308 20.44 -0.25 -9.24
CA ALA A 308 21.36 0.46 -10.11
C ALA A 308 22.13 -0.53 -11.00
N PRO A 309 22.82 -0.09 -12.07
CA PRO A 309 23.61 -0.98 -12.93
C PRO A 309 24.70 -1.77 -12.18
N THR A 310 25.18 -1.25 -11.06
CA THR A 310 26.17 -1.91 -10.19
C THR A 310 25.58 -3.08 -9.40
N GLY A 311 24.27 -3.33 -9.47
CA GLY A 311 23.56 -4.28 -8.63
C GLY A 311 23.20 -3.75 -7.24
N ALA A 312 23.63 -2.54 -6.89
CA ALA A 312 23.26 -1.89 -5.63
C ALA A 312 21.78 -1.47 -5.65
N LYS A 313 21.14 -1.43 -4.47
CA LYS A 313 19.80 -0.88 -4.30
C LYS A 313 19.79 0.60 -4.72
N LEU A 314 18.81 0.98 -5.56
CA LEU A 314 18.56 2.38 -5.87
C LEU A 314 18.25 3.16 -4.58
N SER A 315 19.09 4.13 -4.24
CA SER A 315 18.91 4.97 -3.07
C SER A 315 19.55 6.35 -3.28
N LYS A 316 18.99 7.37 -2.63
CA LYS A 316 19.54 8.74 -2.70
C LYS A 316 20.91 8.86 -2.02
N SER A 317 21.20 8.02 -1.02
CA SER A 317 22.49 8.02 -0.31
C SER A 317 23.63 7.52 -1.19
N LEU A 318 23.39 6.48 -2.01
CA LEU A 318 24.38 5.92 -2.94
C LEU A 318 24.95 6.99 -3.89
N LEU A 319 24.15 7.99 -4.27
CA LEU A 319 24.58 9.09 -5.13
C LEU A 319 25.45 10.13 -4.41
N ARG A 320 25.25 10.31 -3.10
CA ARG A 320 26.05 11.27 -2.32
C ARG A 320 27.52 10.82 -2.26
N GLU A 321 27.76 9.51 -2.32
CA GLU A 321 29.10 8.91 -2.36
C GLU A 321 29.81 9.10 -3.71
N HIS A 322 29.08 9.34 -4.80
CA HIS A 322 29.63 9.54 -6.14
C HIS A 322 29.75 11.02 -6.56
N GLY A 323 29.44 11.96 -5.65
CA GLY A 323 29.47 13.40 -5.89
C GLY A 323 28.11 13.97 -6.33
N ARG A 324 27.76 15.17 -5.82
CA ARG A 324 26.48 15.83 -6.15
C ARG A 324 26.41 16.09 -7.66
N GLY A 325 25.42 15.50 -8.33
CA GLY A 325 25.08 15.80 -9.73
C GLY A 325 25.51 14.74 -10.76
N VAL A 326 26.29 13.72 -10.39
CA VAL A 326 26.62 12.61 -11.30
C VAL A 326 25.60 11.49 -11.12
N LEU A 327 24.74 11.30 -12.11
CA LEU A 327 23.83 10.16 -12.16
C LEU A 327 24.59 8.92 -12.65
N PRO A 328 24.41 7.74 -12.02
CA PRO A 328 24.88 6.48 -12.59
C PRO A 328 24.31 6.28 -13.99
N ALA A 329 25.01 5.53 -14.83
CA ALA A 329 24.50 5.15 -16.15
C ALA A 329 23.08 4.54 -16.03
N ASP A 330 22.24 4.75 -17.04
CA ASP A 330 20.85 4.26 -17.09
C ASP A 330 19.90 4.75 -15.96
N VAL A 331 20.34 5.70 -15.10
CA VAL A 331 19.47 6.34 -14.10
C VAL A 331 19.03 7.71 -14.58
N GLU A 332 17.72 7.87 -14.81
CA GLU A 332 17.12 9.16 -15.15
C GLU A 332 16.80 9.98 -13.87
N PRO A 333 16.81 11.33 -13.91
CA PRO A 333 16.53 12.17 -12.75
C PRO A 333 15.23 11.81 -12.02
N TRP A 334 14.16 11.54 -12.77
CA TRP A 334 12.84 11.21 -12.23
C TRP A 334 12.81 9.90 -11.43
N MET A 335 13.76 8.99 -11.66
CA MET A 335 13.84 7.72 -10.94
C MET A 335 14.29 7.90 -9.49
N LEU A 336 14.92 9.04 -9.18
CA LEU A 336 15.45 9.38 -7.86
C LEU A 336 14.62 10.45 -7.17
N ASP A 337 14.04 11.34 -7.97
CA ASP A 337 13.13 12.37 -7.55
C ASP A 337 11.95 12.41 -8.51
N THR A 338 10.82 11.84 -8.10
CA THR A 338 9.68 11.66 -9.01
C THR A 338 9.01 12.98 -9.40
N THR A 339 9.34 14.11 -8.76
CA THR A 339 8.87 15.43 -9.22
C THR A 339 9.54 15.87 -10.52
N ALA A 340 10.65 15.24 -10.91
CA ALA A 340 11.30 15.47 -12.20
C ALA A 340 10.68 14.67 -13.35
N TRP A 341 9.55 13.97 -13.13
CA TRP A 341 8.82 13.30 -14.21
C TRP A 341 8.37 14.32 -15.27
N PRO A 342 8.58 14.06 -16.58
CA PRO A 342 8.30 15.04 -17.64
C PRO A 342 6.80 15.27 -17.92
N GLY A 343 5.93 14.37 -17.48
CA GLY A 343 4.47 14.47 -17.67
C GLY A 343 3.73 14.95 -16.42
N THR A 344 2.41 14.87 -16.45
CA THR A 344 1.57 15.11 -15.26
C THR A 344 1.71 13.99 -14.23
N VAL A 345 1.28 14.25 -12.99
CA VAL A 345 1.20 13.21 -11.93
C VAL A 345 0.30 12.05 -12.38
N ASP A 346 -0.82 12.33 -13.03
CA ASP A 346 -1.72 11.28 -13.55
C ASP A 346 -1.03 10.43 -14.61
N ASN A 347 -0.29 11.05 -15.53
CA ASN A 347 0.47 10.32 -16.53
C ASN A 347 1.54 9.40 -15.90
N TYR A 348 2.21 9.86 -14.85
CA TYR A 348 3.17 9.05 -14.09
C TYR A 348 2.48 7.88 -13.38
N VAL A 349 1.36 8.14 -12.70
CA VAL A 349 0.58 7.12 -12.00
C VAL A 349 0.06 6.07 -12.97
N ASP A 350 -0.46 6.47 -14.13
CA ASP A 350 -0.93 5.53 -15.16
C ASP A 350 0.21 4.63 -15.66
N ALA A 351 1.40 5.21 -15.87
CA ALA A 351 2.58 4.44 -16.26
C ALA A 351 3.01 3.44 -15.16
N LEU A 352 2.98 3.85 -13.88
CA LEU A 352 3.29 2.97 -12.75
C LEU A 352 2.23 1.89 -12.54
N VAL A 353 0.95 2.23 -12.62
CA VAL A 353 -0.16 1.28 -12.48
C VAL A 353 -0.08 0.24 -13.58
N TRP A 354 0.19 0.65 -14.82
CA TRP A 354 0.43 -0.28 -15.92
C TRP A 354 1.64 -1.18 -15.64
N LEU A 355 2.79 -0.60 -15.27
CA LEU A 355 4.02 -1.33 -14.98
C LEU A 355 3.77 -2.39 -13.91
N VAL A 356 3.27 -1.99 -12.75
CA VAL A 356 3.03 -2.90 -11.62
C VAL A 356 1.96 -3.93 -11.95
N SER A 357 0.96 -3.59 -12.77
CA SER A 357 -0.01 -4.57 -13.27
C SER A 357 0.68 -5.64 -14.13
N GLN A 358 1.63 -5.27 -14.99
CA GLN A 358 2.45 -6.23 -15.74
C GLN A 358 3.31 -7.10 -14.80
N LEU A 359 3.85 -6.51 -13.73
CA LEU A 359 4.62 -7.27 -12.75
C LEU A 359 3.74 -8.27 -11.97
N LEU A 360 2.45 -7.98 -11.80
CA LEU A 360 1.52 -8.82 -11.03
C LEU A 360 0.85 -9.93 -11.87
N THR A 361 1.04 -9.97 -13.19
CA THR A 361 0.42 -11.01 -14.06
C THR A 361 0.93 -12.41 -13.77
N ASP A 362 2.19 -12.54 -13.37
CA ASP A 362 2.82 -13.80 -12.97
C ASP A 362 3.69 -13.58 -11.72
N PRO A 363 3.61 -14.43 -10.68
CA PRO A 363 4.48 -14.36 -9.51
C PRO A 363 6.00 -14.31 -9.84
N LYS A 364 6.45 -14.91 -10.95
CA LYS A 364 7.86 -14.83 -11.43
C LYS A 364 8.28 -13.41 -11.73
N HIS A 365 7.35 -12.58 -12.19
CA HIS A 365 7.60 -11.18 -12.51
C HIS A 365 7.66 -10.33 -11.24
N PHE A 366 6.77 -10.57 -10.28
CA PHE A 366 6.67 -9.76 -9.07
C PHE A 366 7.75 -10.06 -8.03
N PHE A 367 8.04 -11.33 -7.77
CA PHE A 367 8.96 -11.72 -6.69
C PHE A 367 10.41 -11.83 -7.17
N ARG A 368 10.94 -10.73 -7.73
CA ARG A 368 12.34 -10.59 -8.15
C ARG A 368 12.80 -9.12 -8.14
N SER A 369 14.08 -8.89 -8.40
CA SER A 369 14.64 -7.54 -8.56
C SER A 369 14.68 -7.11 -10.02
N PHE A 370 14.64 -5.80 -10.26
CA PHE A 370 14.75 -5.19 -11.58
C PHE A 370 15.80 -4.09 -11.57
N THR A 371 16.56 -3.98 -12.65
CA THR A 371 17.42 -2.81 -12.84
C THR A 371 16.58 -1.60 -13.23
N VAL A 372 17.07 -0.40 -12.93
CA VAL A 372 16.50 0.87 -13.39
C VAL A 372 16.30 0.91 -14.91
N LYS A 373 17.28 0.37 -15.64
CA LYS A 373 17.23 0.25 -17.11
C LYS A 373 16.05 -0.58 -17.57
N GLU A 374 15.82 -1.74 -16.93
CA GLU A 374 14.73 -2.64 -17.31
C GLU A 374 13.36 -2.04 -16.96
N LEU A 375 13.22 -1.39 -15.80
CA LEU A 375 11.97 -0.69 -15.47
C LEU A 375 11.71 0.48 -16.42
N GLY A 376 12.76 1.24 -16.77
CA GLY A 376 12.67 2.29 -17.79
C GLY A 376 12.23 1.76 -19.16
N ARG A 377 12.82 0.65 -19.62
CA ARG A 377 12.42 -0.02 -20.87
C ARG A 377 10.95 -0.44 -20.84
N LEU A 378 10.51 -1.06 -19.75
CA LEU A 378 9.11 -1.49 -19.58
C LEU A 378 8.17 -0.29 -19.60
N MET A 379 8.45 0.75 -18.81
CA MET A 379 7.60 1.96 -18.77
C MET A 379 7.50 2.66 -20.12
N THR A 380 8.56 2.65 -20.94
CA THR A 380 8.54 3.20 -22.31
C THR A 380 7.77 2.31 -23.28
N ALA A 381 7.75 0.99 -23.06
CA ALA A 381 6.99 0.04 -23.88
C ALA A 381 5.49 0.02 -23.58
N ARG A 382 5.00 0.85 -22.63
CA ARG A 382 3.57 0.95 -22.31
C ARG A 382 2.77 1.42 -23.54
N PRO A 383 1.51 0.97 -23.69
CA PRO A 383 0.60 1.55 -24.68
C PRO A 383 0.51 3.08 -24.52
N THR A 384 0.53 3.78 -25.65
CA THR A 384 0.40 5.24 -25.70
C THR A 384 -1.05 5.69 -25.63
N GLU A 385 -2.00 4.79 -25.88
CA GLU A 385 -3.42 5.06 -25.72
C GLU A 385 -3.73 5.42 -24.26
N PRO A 386 -4.56 6.45 -24.03
CA PRO A 386 -4.91 6.86 -22.69
C PRO A 386 -5.66 5.75 -21.97
N LEU A 387 -5.20 5.42 -20.76
CA LEU A 387 -5.88 4.47 -19.90
C LEU A 387 -7.20 5.09 -19.43
N ILE A 388 -8.32 4.50 -19.88
CA ILE A 388 -9.64 4.91 -19.42
C ILE A 388 -9.82 4.40 -17.99
N ARG A 389 -9.64 5.28 -17.00
CA ARG A 389 -9.96 5.02 -15.59
C ARG A 389 -11.47 4.84 -15.44
N ALA A 390 -11.89 3.63 -15.12
CA ALA A 390 -13.29 3.28 -14.94
C ALA A 390 -13.44 2.32 -13.75
N HIS A 391 -14.51 2.50 -12.98
CA HIS A 391 -14.92 1.51 -11.99
C HIS A 391 -15.37 0.23 -12.70
N GLU A 392 -14.99 -0.92 -12.18
CA GLU A 392 -15.33 -2.21 -12.80
C GLU A 392 -16.46 -2.89 -12.03
N MET A 393 -17.51 -3.31 -12.74
CA MET A 393 -18.64 -4.00 -12.13
C MET A 393 -19.02 -5.25 -12.90
N GLY A 394 -19.06 -6.39 -12.21
CA GLY A 394 -19.71 -7.59 -12.71
C GLY A 394 -21.24 -7.44 -12.66
N ILE A 395 -21.91 -7.87 -13.72
CA ILE A 395 -23.37 -7.85 -13.79
C ILE A 395 -23.91 -9.07 -14.53
N TYR A 396 -25.10 -9.56 -14.14
CA TYR A 396 -25.75 -10.67 -14.84
C TYR A 396 -26.14 -10.29 -16.27
N LYS A 397 -26.04 -11.26 -17.20
CA LYS A 397 -26.27 -11.06 -18.65
C LYS A 397 -27.59 -10.33 -18.95
N ARG A 398 -28.70 -10.73 -18.30
CA ARG A 398 -30.01 -10.08 -18.46
C ARG A 398 -30.00 -8.56 -18.21
N TYR A 399 -29.17 -8.08 -17.28
CA TYR A 399 -29.04 -6.65 -17.01
C TYR A 399 -27.95 -6.01 -17.88
N PHE A 400 -26.87 -6.74 -18.18
CA PHE A 400 -25.85 -6.30 -19.13
C PHE A 400 -26.47 -5.90 -20.47
N ASP A 401 -27.33 -6.76 -21.03
CA ASP A 401 -27.97 -6.53 -22.32
C ASP A 401 -28.90 -5.30 -22.30
N LEU A 402 -29.53 -5.01 -21.14
CA LEU A 402 -30.34 -3.81 -20.96
C LEU A 402 -29.50 -2.53 -20.91
N ILE A 403 -28.30 -2.59 -20.31
CA ILE A 403 -27.35 -1.47 -20.27
C ILE A 403 -26.77 -1.24 -21.67
N ALA A 404 -26.34 -2.30 -22.35
CA ALA A 404 -25.80 -2.23 -23.70
C ALA A 404 -26.82 -1.70 -24.72
N ALA A 405 -28.11 -1.99 -24.51
CA ALA A 405 -29.20 -1.43 -25.31
C ALA A 405 -29.65 -0.02 -24.87
N GLY A 406 -29.04 0.57 -23.83
CA GLY A 406 -29.41 1.88 -23.29
C GLY A 406 -30.78 1.94 -22.60
N ARG A 407 -31.40 0.79 -22.31
CA ARG A 407 -32.75 0.70 -21.70
C ARG A 407 -32.72 0.73 -20.17
N LYS A 408 -31.64 0.24 -19.57
CA LYS A 408 -31.38 0.37 -18.13
C LYS A 408 -30.49 1.59 -17.90
N THR A 409 -31.06 2.61 -17.28
CA THR A 409 -30.42 3.92 -17.04
C THR A 409 -30.12 4.17 -15.57
N THR A 410 -30.50 3.26 -14.67
CA THR A 410 -30.16 3.32 -13.25
C THR A 410 -29.65 1.97 -12.77
N GLU A 411 -28.40 1.93 -12.28
CA GLU A 411 -27.82 0.77 -11.61
C GLU A 411 -28.01 0.88 -10.09
N ILE A 412 -28.45 -0.20 -9.46
CA ILE A 412 -28.72 -0.24 -8.01
C ILE A 412 -27.75 -1.21 -7.33
N ARG A 413 -27.16 -0.80 -6.21
CA ARG A 413 -26.22 -1.60 -5.41
C ARG A 413 -26.37 -1.24 -3.94
N VAL A 414 -25.86 -2.09 -3.05
CA VAL A 414 -25.55 -1.66 -1.68
C VAL A 414 -24.38 -0.66 -1.69
N ASN A 415 -24.37 0.26 -0.75
CA ASN A 415 -23.38 1.33 -0.63
C ASN A 415 -22.08 0.85 0.05
N ASP A 416 -21.51 -0.24 -0.49
CA ASP A 416 -20.21 -0.76 -0.06
C ASP A 416 -19.06 0.21 -0.41
N SER A 417 -17.86 -0.09 0.09
CA SER A 417 -16.68 0.75 -0.09
C SER A 417 -16.35 1.05 -1.56
N SER A 418 -16.58 0.10 -2.48
CA SER A 418 -16.35 0.28 -3.93
C SER A 418 -17.35 1.24 -4.58
N ARG A 419 -18.49 1.53 -3.93
CA ARG A 419 -19.49 2.48 -4.46
C ARG A 419 -19.40 3.86 -3.83
N LYS A 420 -18.63 4.03 -2.75
CA LYS A 420 -18.51 5.31 -2.03
C LYS A 420 -17.88 6.41 -2.90
N ASN A 421 -16.92 6.04 -3.74
CA ASN A 421 -16.13 6.99 -4.55
C ASN A 421 -16.74 7.31 -5.93
N ILE A 422 -17.84 6.65 -6.29
CA ILE A 422 -18.52 6.91 -7.56
C ILE A 422 -19.19 8.28 -7.51
N LYS A 423 -18.93 9.12 -8.52
CA LYS A 423 -19.43 10.50 -8.63
C LYS A 423 -20.04 10.72 -10.01
N PRO A 424 -20.93 11.72 -10.19
CA PRO A 424 -21.29 12.20 -11.52
C PRO A 424 -20.04 12.49 -12.36
N GLY A 425 -20.02 12.03 -13.61
CA GLY A 425 -18.88 12.09 -14.51
C GLY A 425 -17.98 10.84 -14.51
N SER A 426 -17.98 10.04 -13.44
CA SER A 426 -17.23 8.77 -13.36
C SER A 426 -17.60 7.83 -14.51
N LEU A 427 -16.65 7.00 -14.92
CA LEU A 427 -16.90 5.93 -15.88
C LEU A 427 -17.09 4.60 -15.15
N ILE A 428 -18.06 3.81 -15.59
CA ILE A 428 -18.28 2.43 -15.11
C ILE A 428 -18.18 1.49 -16.30
N ARG A 429 -17.27 0.52 -16.20
CA ARG A 429 -17.13 -0.60 -17.12
C ARG A 429 -17.86 -1.80 -16.55
N PHE A 430 -19.03 -2.08 -17.11
CA PHE A 430 -19.76 -3.30 -16.79
C PHE A 430 -19.16 -4.47 -17.56
N ARG A 431 -18.97 -5.60 -16.89
CA ARG A 431 -18.41 -6.83 -17.48
C ARG A 431 -19.38 -8.00 -17.28
N CYS A 432 -19.57 -8.80 -18.32
CA CYS A 432 -20.33 -10.05 -18.26
C CYS A 432 -19.75 -11.07 -19.24
N GLN A 433 -19.25 -12.20 -18.74
CA GLN A 433 -18.80 -13.34 -19.57
C GLN A 433 -17.82 -13.00 -20.71
N GLY A 434 -16.99 -11.97 -20.55
CA GLY A 434 -16.02 -11.51 -21.56
C GLY A 434 -16.48 -10.29 -22.35
N ASP A 435 -17.78 -9.99 -22.35
CA ASP A 435 -18.32 -8.74 -22.89
C ASP A 435 -18.06 -7.58 -21.91
N GLU A 436 -17.82 -6.39 -22.45
CA GLU A 436 -17.76 -5.15 -21.67
C GLU A 436 -18.55 -4.01 -22.33
N VAL A 437 -19.12 -3.15 -21.49
CA VAL A 437 -19.78 -1.91 -21.93
C VAL A 437 -19.38 -0.77 -21.01
N LEU A 438 -19.04 0.37 -21.60
CA LEU A 438 -18.64 1.57 -20.89
C LEU A 438 -19.83 2.51 -20.75
N THR A 439 -20.03 3.00 -19.52
CA THR A 439 -21.08 3.96 -19.19
C THR A 439 -20.50 5.14 -18.44
N ARG A 440 -21.17 6.29 -18.55
CA ARG A 440 -20.89 7.49 -17.78
C ARG A 440 -21.93 7.64 -16.69
N VAL A 441 -21.49 7.93 -15.48
CA VAL A 441 -22.36 8.24 -14.36
C VAL A 441 -22.94 9.62 -14.54
N THR A 442 -24.27 9.72 -14.59
CA THR A 442 -24.99 10.99 -14.74
C THR A 442 -25.43 11.55 -13.39
N ARG A 443 -25.69 10.69 -12.41
CA ARG A 443 -26.07 11.05 -11.04
C ARG A 443 -25.77 9.93 -10.04
N VAL A 444 -25.70 10.27 -8.77
CA VAL A 444 -25.58 9.31 -7.66
C VAL A 444 -26.54 9.73 -6.54
N ALA A 445 -27.42 8.82 -6.12
CA ALA A 445 -28.33 9.02 -4.99
C ALA A 445 -28.15 7.89 -3.97
N ARG A 446 -28.24 8.22 -2.68
CA ARG A 446 -28.00 7.27 -1.58
C ARG A 446 -29.22 7.21 -0.67
N TYR A 447 -29.57 6.00 -0.24
CA TYR A 447 -30.77 5.69 0.53
C TYR A 447 -30.42 4.78 1.70
N THR A 448 -31.28 4.74 2.71
CA THR A 448 -31.13 3.85 3.87
C THR A 448 -31.31 2.38 3.49
N ASP A 449 -32.25 2.09 2.59
CA ASP A 449 -32.67 0.74 2.21
C ASP A 449 -33.31 0.74 0.80
N PHE A 450 -33.64 -0.44 0.28
CA PHE A 450 -34.22 -0.57 -1.07
C PHE A 450 -35.66 -0.03 -1.15
N ASP A 451 -36.41 -0.03 -0.04
CA ASP A 451 -37.78 0.47 -0.03
C ASP A 451 -37.82 1.99 -0.20
N ALA A 452 -36.99 2.72 0.56
CA ALA A 452 -36.77 4.15 0.43
C ALA A 452 -36.27 4.54 -0.96
N MET A 453 -35.38 3.73 -1.54
CA MET A 453 -34.92 3.91 -2.92
C MET A 453 -36.08 3.76 -3.91
N PHE A 454 -36.84 2.66 -3.89
CA PHE A 454 -37.96 2.45 -4.83
C PHE A 454 -39.15 3.39 -4.60
N ALA A 455 -39.23 4.08 -3.46
CA ALA A 455 -40.17 5.18 -3.24
C ALA A 455 -39.79 6.46 -4.01
N SER A 456 -38.50 6.62 -4.36
CA SER A 456 -37.96 7.81 -5.02
C SER A 456 -37.56 7.55 -6.48
N GLU A 457 -37.13 6.34 -6.80
CA GLU A 457 -36.52 5.95 -8.07
C GLU A 457 -37.52 5.29 -9.02
N SER A 458 -37.38 5.54 -10.33
CA SER A 458 -38.22 4.90 -11.34
C SER A 458 -37.89 3.41 -11.48
N VAL A 459 -38.87 2.55 -11.18
CA VAL A 459 -38.79 1.08 -11.33
C VAL A 459 -38.37 0.67 -12.74
N ALA A 460 -38.89 1.36 -13.76
CA ALA A 460 -38.57 1.09 -15.16
C ALA A 460 -37.13 1.49 -15.53
N ALA A 461 -36.56 2.53 -14.90
CA ALA A 461 -35.17 2.93 -15.12
C ALA A 461 -34.17 1.90 -14.55
N VAL A 462 -34.56 1.18 -13.49
CA VAL A 462 -33.76 0.11 -12.87
C VAL A 462 -33.86 -1.19 -13.67
N ASN A 463 -35.08 -1.60 -14.02
CA ASN A 463 -35.32 -2.72 -14.93
C ASN A 463 -36.69 -2.55 -15.60
N PRO A 464 -36.75 -2.25 -16.91
CA PRO A 464 -38.01 -2.01 -17.61
C PRO A 464 -38.85 -3.28 -17.81
N LEU A 465 -38.33 -4.45 -17.44
CA LEU A 465 -38.98 -5.76 -17.66
C LEU A 465 -39.53 -6.39 -16.38
N ALA A 466 -39.50 -5.71 -15.24
CA ALA A 466 -39.96 -6.27 -13.96
C ALA A 466 -40.69 -5.23 -13.10
N THR A 467 -41.67 -5.71 -12.34
CA THR A 467 -42.43 -4.92 -11.35
C THR A 467 -41.57 -4.54 -10.13
N ARG A 468 -42.07 -3.62 -9.29
CA ARG A 468 -41.38 -3.19 -8.07
C ARG A 468 -41.16 -4.37 -7.13
N GLU A 469 -42.19 -5.20 -6.94
CA GLU A 469 -42.20 -6.35 -6.05
C GLU A 469 -41.19 -7.40 -6.51
N GLU A 470 -41.15 -7.72 -7.81
CA GLU A 470 -40.19 -8.65 -8.38
C GLU A 470 -38.75 -8.14 -8.25
N GLN A 471 -38.51 -6.85 -8.51
CA GLN A 471 -37.18 -6.26 -8.39
C GLN A 471 -36.69 -6.27 -6.94
N LEU A 472 -37.56 -5.91 -5.99
CA LEU A 472 -37.24 -5.91 -4.57
C LEU A 472 -36.95 -7.32 -4.04
N ALA A 473 -37.73 -8.31 -4.46
CA ALA A 473 -37.48 -9.71 -4.12
C ALA A 473 -36.15 -10.21 -4.69
N ASN A 474 -35.89 -9.94 -5.98
CA ASN A 474 -34.65 -10.35 -6.65
C ASN A 474 -33.41 -9.69 -6.04
N ILE A 475 -33.46 -8.39 -5.72
CA ILE A 475 -32.29 -7.68 -5.19
C ILE A 475 -31.96 -8.11 -3.75
N ARG A 476 -32.96 -8.44 -2.93
CA ARG A 476 -32.76 -8.99 -1.58
C ARG A 476 -32.25 -10.43 -1.57
N GLN A 477 -32.46 -11.19 -2.65
CA GLN A 477 -31.77 -12.47 -2.83
C GLN A 477 -30.27 -12.29 -3.10
N ILE A 478 -29.87 -11.16 -3.71
CA ILE A 478 -28.46 -10.83 -3.98
C ILE A 478 -27.82 -10.17 -2.74
N TYR A 479 -28.56 -9.30 -2.06
CA TYR A 479 -28.11 -8.52 -0.91
C TYR A 479 -28.97 -8.83 0.32
N PRO A 480 -28.51 -9.73 1.21
CA PRO A 480 -29.21 -10.02 2.46
C PRO A 480 -29.19 -8.80 3.41
N PRO A 481 -30.00 -8.79 4.50
CA PRO A 481 -30.20 -7.62 5.36
C PRO A 481 -28.92 -6.97 5.90
N GLU A 482 -27.92 -7.77 6.25
CA GLU A 482 -26.62 -7.29 6.73
C GLU A 482 -25.83 -6.51 5.66
N ARG A 483 -26.07 -6.80 4.37
CA ARG A 483 -25.49 -6.04 3.25
C ARG A 483 -26.33 -4.81 2.94
N GLU A 484 -27.66 -4.91 3.02
CA GLU A 484 -28.57 -3.75 2.87
C GLU A 484 -28.32 -2.69 3.96
N ALA A 485 -27.94 -3.11 5.16
CA ALA A 485 -27.56 -2.23 6.27
C ALA A 485 -26.35 -1.31 5.97
N LEU A 486 -25.58 -1.57 4.91
CA LEU A 486 -24.55 -0.64 4.42
C LEU A 486 -25.15 0.62 3.76
N GLY A 487 -26.48 0.65 3.58
CA GLY A 487 -27.21 1.60 2.77
C GLY A 487 -27.29 1.14 1.31
N VAL A 488 -28.08 1.86 0.51
CA VAL A 488 -28.31 1.60 -0.91
C VAL A 488 -27.86 2.78 -1.74
N VAL A 489 -27.35 2.51 -2.94
CA VAL A 489 -26.98 3.53 -3.92
C VAL A 489 -27.69 3.26 -5.25
N ALA A 490 -28.30 4.31 -5.80
CA ALA A 490 -28.80 4.37 -7.17
C ALA A 490 -27.84 5.24 -8.00
N ILE A 491 -27.35 4.66 -9.10
CA ILE A 491 -26.36 5.28 -9.98
C ILE A 491 -27.02 5.47 -11.33
N GLY A 492 -27.28 6.73 -11.69
CA GLY A 492 -27.72 7.04 -13.06
C GLY A 492 -26.57 6.80 -14.02
N ILE A 493 -26.84 6.07 -15.09
CA ILE A 493 -25.85 5.67 -16.09
C ILE A 493 -26.34 5.98 -17.50
N GLU A 494 -25.41 6.41 -18.35
CA GLU A 494 -25.61 6.62 -19.78
C GLU A 494 -24.54 5.88 -20.56
N LEU A 495 -24.92 5.25 -21.66
CA LEU A 495 -23.99 4.53 -22.52
C LEU A 495 -22.98 5.51 -23.14
N VAL A 496 -21.67 5.23 -22.99
CA VAL A 496 -20.65 5.94 -23.75
C VAL A 496 -20.63 5.32 -25.14
N LYS A 497 -21.02 6.11 -26.14
CA LYS A 497 -20.94 5.66 -27.54
C LYS A 497 -19.46 5.40 -27.90
N PRO A 498 -19.15 4.32 -28.65
CA PRO A 498 -17.80 3.99 -29.06
C PRO A 498 -17.08 5.12 -29.77
#